data_AF-A0A8I1Q265-F1
#
_entry.id   AF-A0A8I1Q265-F1
#
_cell.length_a   1.000
_cell.length_b   1.000
_cell.length_c   1.000
_cell.angle_alpha   90.00
_cell.angle_beta   90.00
_cell.angle_gamma   90.00
#
_symmetry.space_group_name_H-M   'P 1'
#
loop_
_entity.id
_entity.type
_entity.pdbx_description
1 polymer ?
#
loop_
_entity_poly.entity_id
_entity_poly.type
_entity_poly.pdbx_seq_one_letter_code
_entity_poly.pdbx_strand_id
1 'polypeptide(L)'
;MTKERFFAELLLRSAVERQLEILGEALVRLRRDDPHLADRISDLRKIIGMRNILAHEYGDIDYETVWVVVAKYIEPLIAELDRLLSEADPA
;
A
#
# COMPACT_ATOMS: atom_id res chain seq x y z
N MET A 1 -12.36 -2.73 -9.61
CA MET A 1 -11.60 -2.01 -10.67
C MET A 1 -11.14 -3.03 -11.70
N THR A 2 -11.28 -2.80 -13.01
CA THR A 2 -10.75 -3.71 -14.04
C THR A 2 -9.37 -3.26 -14.50
N LYS A 3 -8.56 -4.19 -15.05
CA LYS A 3 -7.21 -3.89 -15.54
C LYS A 3 -7.29 -2.86 -16.67
N GLU A 4 -8.23 -3.04 -17.60
CA GLU A 4 -8.40 -2.18 -18.76
C GLU A 4 -8.64 -0.72 -18.35
N ARG A 5 -9.51 -0.49 -17.36
CA ARG A 5 -9.77 0.86 -16.84
C ARG A 5 -8.55 1.46 -16.16
N PHE A 6 -7.83 0.67 -15.36
CA PHE A 6 -6.61 1.12 -14.70
C PHE A 6 -5.57 1.59 -15.74
N PHE A 7 -5.34 0.85 -16.82
CA PHE A 7 -4.38 1.25 -17.83
C PHE A 7 -4.87 2.40 -18.73
N ALA A 8 -6.18 2.53 -18.94
CA ALA A 8 -6.76 3.57 -19.80
C ALA A 8 -6.94 4.93 -19.11
N GLU A 9 -7.21 4.97 -17.80
CA GLU A 9 -7.62 6.19 -17.09
C GLU A 9 -6.46 6.76 -16.25
N LEU A 10 -5.89 7.89 -16.69
CA LEU A 10 -4.82 8.58 -15.94
C LEU A 10 -5.25 8.95 -14.52
N LEU A 11 -6.47 9.50 -14.37
CA LEU A 11 -7.00 9.89 -13.06
C LEU A 11 -7.11 8.70 -12.10
N LEU A 12 -7.46 7.52 -12.61
CA LEU A 12 -7.53 6.31 -11.80
C LEU A 12 -6.14 5.87 -11.34
N ARG A 13 -5.14 5.91 -12.23
CA ARG A 13 -3.74 5.61 -11.87
C ARG A 13 -3.21 6.58 -10.83
N SER A 14 -3.37 7.88 -11.06
CA SER A 14 -2.93 8.91 -10.10
C SER A 14 -3.63 8.76 -8.74
N ALA A 15 -4.91 8.41 -8.71
CA ALA A 15 -5.62 8.13 -7.46
C ALA A 15 -5.03 6.91 -6.74
N VAL A 16 -4.78 5.82 -7.46
CA VAL A 16 -4.18 4.59 -6.90
C VAL A 16 -2.79 4.86 -6.35
N GLU A 17 -1.92 5.51 -7.12
CA GLU A 17 -0.56 5.89 -6.68
C GLU A 17 -0.62 6.67 -5.37
N ARG A 18 -1.49 7.69 -5.32
CA ARG A 18 -1.65 8.52 -4.13
C ARG A 18 -2.10 7.72 -2.91
N GLN A 19 -3.02 6.76 -3.07
CA GLN A 19 -3.45 5.93 -1.95
C GLN A 19 -2.33 5.00 -1.46
N LEU A 20 -1.54 4.42 -2.38
CA LEU A 20 -0.38 3.59 -2.03
C LEU A 20 0.71 4.40 -1.32
N GLU A 21 0.94 5.65 -1.72
CA GLU A 21 1.85 6.56 -1.03
C GLU A 21 1.41 6.82 0.42
N ILE A 22 0.12 7.16 0.62
CA ILE A 22 -0.45 7.44 1.93
C ILE A 22 -0.33 6.21 2.84
N LEU A 23 -0.69 5.04 2.33
CA LEU A 23 -0.56 3.77 3.05
C LEU A 23 0.89 3.52 3.47
N GLY A 24 1.84 3.61 2.53
CA GLY A 24 3.25 3.37 2.84
C GLY A 24 3.83 4.38 3.82
N GLU A 25 3.43 5.66 3.75
CA GLU A 25 3.83 6.67 4.71
C GLU A 25 3.26 6.40 6.12
N ALA A 26 2.00 5.97 6.21
CA ALA A 26 1.40 5.56 7.48
C ALA A 26 2.16 4.39 8.11
N LEU A 27 2.53 3.39 7.32
CA LEU A 27 3.32 2.24 7.78
C LEU A 27 4.76 2.60 8.15
N VAL A 28 5.37 3.60 7.49
CA VAL A 28 6.67 4.14 7.92
C VAL A 28 6.57 4.77 9.31
N ARG A 29 5.51 5.55 9.57
CA ARG A 29 5.28 6.16 10.88
C ARG A 29 5.02 5.10 11.94
N LEU A 30 4.19 4.11 11.65
CA LEU A 30 3.95 2.98 12.55
C LEU A 30 5.26 2.28 12.90
N ARG A 31 6.11 1.94 11.91
CA ARG A 31 7.41 1.29 12.19
C ARG A 31 8.34 2.14 13.06
N ARG A 32 8.25 3.47 12.98
CA ARG A 32 9.04 4.37 13.83
C ARG A 32 8.49 4.43 15.25
N ASP A 33 7.17 4.48 15.39
CA ASP A 33 6.50 4.75 16.65
C ASP A 33 6.27 3.46 17.47
N ASP A 34 5.97 2.34 16.80
CA ASP A 34 5.87 0.99 17.38
C ASP A 34 6.43 -0.08 16.39
N PRO A 35 7.75 -0.35 16.44
CA PRO A 35 8.37 -1.35 15.59
C PRO A 35 7.82 -2.77 15.81
N HIS A 36 7.44 -3.10 17.04
CA HIS A 36 6.95 -4.45 17.38
C HIS A 36 5.60 -4.72 16.74
N LEU A 37 4.69 -3.75 16.76
CA LEU A 37 3.41 -3.86 16.05
C LEU A 37 3.64 -3.86 14.54
N ALA A 38 4.53 -3.01 14.03
CA ALA A 38 4.84 -2.96 12.61
C ALA A 38 5.37 -4.30 12.06
N ASP A 39 6.23 -4.98 12.82
CA ASP A 39 6.81 -6.29 12.43
C ASP A 39 5.76 -7.41 12.32
N ARG A 40 4.54 -7.19 12.82
CA ARG A 40 3.41 -8.12 12.63
C ARG A 40 2.75 -7.98 11.26
N ILE A 41 3.01 -6.89 10.53
CA ILE A 41 2.42 -6.64 9.22
C ILE A 41 3.24 -7.34 8.14
N SER A 42 2.57 -8.19 7.37
CA SER A 42 3.17 -8.91 6.26
C SER A 42 3.69 -7.95 5.20
N ASP A 43 4.86 -8.27 4.64
CA ASP A 43 5.46 -7.52 3.53
C ASP A 43 5.70 -6.01 3.80
N LEU A 44 5.72 -5.56 5.06
CA LEU A 44 5.94 -4.16 5.47
C LEU A 44 7.06 -3.45 4.68
N ARG A 45 8.22 -4.11 4.56
CA ARG A 45 9.37 -3.57 3.83
C ARG A 45 9.07 -3.33 2.34
N LYS A 46 8.31 -4.21 1.70
CA LYS A 46 7.91 -4.06 0.30
C LYS A 46 6.92 -2.91 0.13
N ILE A 47 5.98 -2.75 1.06
CA ILE A 47 4.99 -1.66 1.01
C ILE A 47 5.70 -0.30 1.14
N ILE A 48 6.64 -0.20 2.08
CA ILE A 48 7.48 1.01 2.23
C ILE A 48 8.35 1.24 0.98
N GLY A 49 8.90 0.17 0.40
CA GLY A 49 9.66 0.24 -0.86
C GLY A 49 8.83 0.76 -2.03
N MET A 50 7.61 0.25 -2.19
CA MET A 50 6.66 0.72 -3.22
C MET A 50 6.37 2.21 -3.05
N ARG A 51 6.12 2.68 -1.82
CA ARG A 51 5.99 4.12 -1.57
C ARG A 51 7.20 4.91 -2.06
N ASN A 52 8.41 4.43 -1.76
CA ASN A 52 9.62 5.16 -2.13
C ASN A 52 9.76 5.27 -3.66
N ILE A 53 9.41 4.22 -4.40
CA ILE A 53 9.38 4.21 -5.86
C ILE A 53 8.37 5.25 -6.36
N LEU A 54 7.12 5.17 -5.90
CA LEU A 54 6.05 6.09 -6.32
C LEU A 54 6.38 7.56 -6.04
N ALA A 55 6.99 7.84 -4.89
CA ALA A 55 7.30 9.20 -4.45
C ALA A 55 8.55 9.81 -5.13
N HIS A 56 9.41 9.02 -5.77
CA HIS A 56 10.70 9.53 -6.29
C HIS A 56 10.96 9.22 -7.76
N GLU A 57 10.38 8.16 -8.33
CA GLU A 57 10.76 7.72 -9.68
C GLU A 57 10.03 8.43 -10.81
N TYR A 58 8.94 9.19 -10.53
CA TYR A 58 8.18 10.18 -11.35
C TYR A 58 8.01 10.00 -12.89
N GLY A 59 8.60 9.00 -13.54
CA GLY A 59 8.75 8.87 -14.98
C GLY A 59 8.84 7.41 -15.46
N ASP A 60 9.36 6.48 -14.65
CA ASP A 60 9.49 5.05 -15.02
C ASP A 60 8.72 4.12 -14.06
N ILE A 61 7.51 4.51 -13.67
CA ILE A 61 6.66 3.63 -12.83
C ILE A 61 6.20 2.43 -13.67
N ASP A 62 6.57 1.22 -13.22
CA ASP A 62 6.04 -0.03 -13.77
C ASP A 62 4.59 -0.25 -13.30
N TYR A 63 3.65 0.20 -14.12
CA TYR A 63 2.21 0.05 -13.87
C TYR A 63 1.72 -1.40 -13.89
N GLU A 64 2.46 -2.36 -14.47
CA GLU A 64 2.12 -3.78 -14.32
C GLU A 64 2.36 -4.24 -12.89
N THR A 65 3.49 -3.83 -12.30
CA THR A 65 3.77 -4.09 -10.87
C THR A 65 2.74 -3.40 -9.98
N VAL A 66 2.40 -2.12 -10.23
CA VAL A 66 1.36 -1.42 -9.46
C VAL A 66 0.01 -2.14 -9.54
N TRP A 67 -0.40 -2.56 -10.75
CA TRP A 67 -1.63 -3.32 -10.93
C TRP A 67 -1.62 -4.62 -10.13
N VAL A 68 -0.52 -5.38 -10.17
CA VAL A 68 -0.38 -6.63 -9.41
C VAL A 68 -0.52 -6.37 -7.91
N VAL A 69 0.10 -5.31 -7.39
CA VAL A 69 -0.04 -4.90 -5.98
C VAL A 69 -1.51 -4.68 -5.63
N VAL A 70 -2.20 -3.85 -6.40
CA VAL A 70 -3.60 -3.51 -6.11
C VAL A 70 -4.52 -4.70 -6.25
N ALA A 71 -4.34 -5.51 -7.30
CA ALA A 71 -5.23 -6.63 -7.59
C ALA A 71 -5.05 -7.83 -6.67
N LYS A 72 -3.86 -8.02 -6.07
CA LYS A 72 -3.55 -9.24 -5.30
C LYS A 72 -3.22 -9.00 -3.83
N TYR A 73 -2.67 -7.85 -3.46
CA TYR A 73 -2.06 -7.66 -2.14
C TYR A 73 -2.82 -6.70 -1.24
N ILE A 74 -3.61 -5.77 -1.82
CA ILE A 74 -4.34 -4.77 -1.02
C ILE A 74 -5.46 -5.40 -0.19
N GLU A 75 -6.29 -6.28 -0.78
CA GLU A 75 -7.38 -6.94 -0.04
C GLU A 75 -6.87 -7.78 1.15
N PRO A 76 -5.85 -8.66 1.00
CA PRO A 76 -5.27 -9.37 2.14
C PRO A 76 -4.68 -8.44 3.21
N LEU A 77 -4.04 -7.34 2.80
CA LEU A 77 -3.46 -6.37 3.72
C LEU A 77 -4.55 -5.65 4.53
N ILE A 78 -5.66 -5.24 3.89
CA ILE A 78 -6.79 -4.62 4.61
C ILE A 78 -7.30 -5.58 5.69
N ALA A 79 -7.53 -6.85 5.34
CA ALA A 79 -7.99 -7.85 6.31
C ALA A 79 -6.98 -8.09 7.44
N GLU A 80 -5.68 -8.00 7.16
CA GLU A 80 -4.63 -8.07 8.20
C GLU A 80 -4.67 -6.85 9.13
N LEU A 81 -4.76 -5.64 8.59
CA LEU A 81 -4.83 -4.41 9.36
C LEU A 81 -6.10 -4.34 10.22
N ASP A 82 -7.24 -4.76 9.69
CA ASP A 82 -8.51 -4.82 10.44
C ASP A 82 -8.44 -5.76 11.64
N ARG A 83 -7.74 -6.90 11.51
CA ARG A 83 -7.49 -7.80 12.64
C ARG A 83 -6.62 -7.12 13.70
N LEU A 84 -5.53 -6.47 13.30
CA LEU A 84 -4.65 -5.76 14.22
C LEU A 84 -5.37 -4.61 14.94
N LEU A 85 -6.24 -3.88 14.25
CA LEU A 85 -7.06 -2.81 14.84
C LEU A 85 -8.05 -3.38 15.88
N SER A 86 -8.70 -4.49 15.56
CA SER A 86 -9.66 -5.14 16.46
C SER A 86 -9.01 -5.69 17.75
N GLU A 87 -7.73 -6.06 17.70
CA GLU A 87 -6.96 -6.44 18.88
C GLU A 87 -6.59 -5.25 19.76
N ALA A 88 -6.34 -4.08 19.15
CA ALA A 88 -5.95 -2.86 19.85
C ALA A 88 -7.14 -2.15 20.52
N ASP A 89 -8.34 -2.33 19.97
CA ASP A 89 -9.60 -1.81 20.52
C ASP A 89 -10.64 -2.95 20.61
N PRO A 90 -10.48 -3.88 21.57
CA PRO A 90 -11.47 -4.91 21.80
C PRO A 90 -12.74 -4.24 22.35
N ALA A 91 -13.79 -4.21 21.53
CA ALA A 91 -15.11 -3.69 21.87
C ALA A 91 -15.64 -4.20 23.23
#